data_AF-A0A3S0DGW5-F1
#
_entry.id   AF-A0A3S0DGW5-F1
#
_cell.length_a   1.000
_cell.length_b   1.000
_cell.length_c   1.000
_cell.angle_alpha   90.00
_cell.angle_beta   90.00
_cell.angle_gamma   90.00
#
_symmetry.space_group_name_H-M   'P 1'
#
loop_
_entity.id
_entity.type
_entity.pdbx_description
1 polymer ?
#
loop_
_entity_poly.entity_id
_entity_poly.type
_entity_poly.pdbx_seq_one_letter_code
_entity_poly.pdbx_strand_id
1 'polypeptide(L)'
;SVEFDIADSVTEEAVGLFQPDVLMAPFLKRAIPESLWSRQLCLIVHPGIVGDRGPSALDWAIQSNAAEWGVTVLQAEAEMDAGPVWGSETFPMRPAKKSSLYRNEVTEAALAAVLEALDRVDDWRAGRWQPRRVQPGDGDVRGGLQPLMRQA
;
A
#
# COMPACT_ATOMS: atom_id res chain seq x y z
N SER A 1 18.48 2.53 3.20
CA SER A 1 18.94 1.34 2.46
C SER A 1 17.90 0.95 1.42
N VAL A 2 18.23 0.07 0.49
CA VAL A 2 17.26 -0.62 -0.39
C VAL A 2 17.55 -2.11 -0.28
N GLU A 3 16.52 -2.88 0.08
CA GLU A 3 16.63 -4.32 0.36
C GLU A 3 15.66 -5.12 -0.49
N PHE A 4 16.02 -6.37 -0.81
CA PHE A 4 15.12 -7.31 -1.47
C PHE A 4 14.38 -8.16 -0.42
N ASP A 5 13.08 -8.37 -0.62
CA ASP A 5 12.31 -9.32 0.19
C ASP A 5 12.66 -10.77 -0.21
N ILE A 6 13.51 -11.41 0.61
CA ILE A 6 14.02 -12.78 0.38
C ILE A 6 13.45 -13.77 1.42
N ALA A 7 13.58 -13.45 2.70
CA ALA A 7 13.11 -14.23 3.84
C ALA A 7 12.89 -13.30 5.04
N ASP A 8 12.04 -13.69 6.01
CA ASP A 8 11.74 -12.84 7.18
C ASP A 8 13.03 -12.47 7.92
N SER A 9 13.93 -13.44 8.15
CA SER A 9 15.21 -13.23 8.83
C SER A 9 16.14 -12.24 8.11
N VAL A 10 16.08 -12.19 6.77
CA VAL A 10 16.89 -11.26 5.96
C VAL A 10 16.36 -9.84 6.12
N THR A 11 15.04 -9.67 6.08
CA THR A 11 14.41 -8.36 6.30
C THR A 11 14.65 -7.88 7.74
N GLU A 12 14.53 -8.78 8.72
CA GLU A 12 14.81 -8.48 10.13
C GLU A 12 16.27 -8.05 10.37
N GLU A 13 17.22 -8.77 9.78
CA GLU A 13 18.64 -8.41 9.86
C GLU A 13 18.89 -7.03 9.24
N ALA A 14 18.37 -6.77 8.04
CA ALA A 14 18.57 -5.49 7.36
C ALA A 14 17.96 -4.32 8.15
N VAL A 15 16.77 -4.49 8.74
CA VAL A 15 16.17 -3.49 9.63
C VAL A 15 17.00 -3.31 10.91
N GLY A 16 17.52 -4.39 11.48
CA GLY A 16 18.38 -4.34 12.66
C GLY A 16 19.69 -3.60 12.42
N LEU A 17 20.28 -3.75 11.23
CA LEU A 17 21.51 -3.07 10.83
C LEU A 17 21.30 -1.60 10.43
N PHE A 18 20.25 -1.30 9.67
CA PHE A 18 19.99 0.04 9.14
C PHE A 18 19.22 0.94 10.12
N GLN A 19 18.42 0.36 11.01
CA GLN A 19 17.57 1.05 11.98
C GLN A 19 16.73 2.20 11.38
N PRO A 20 15.87 1.92 10.38
CA PRO A 20 15.12 2.97 9.71
C PRO A 20 14.09 3.67 10.61
N ASP A 21 13.77 4.92 10.30
CA ASP A 21 12.63 5.64 10.88
C ASP A 21 11.28 5.07 10.40
N VAL A 22 11.25 4.66 9.14
CA VAL A 22 10.09 4.12 8.42
C VAL A 22 10.56 3.01 7.49
N LEU A 23 9.88 1.87 7.52
CA LEU A 23 10.04 0.80 6.53
C LEU A 23 9.00 1.01 5.43
N MET A 24 9.45 1.36 4.22
CA MET A 24 8.58 1.53 3.06
C MET A 24 8.66 0.30 2.15
N ALA A 25 7.52 -0.32 1.88
CA ALA A 25 7.41 -1.52 1.06
C ALA A 25 6.62 -1.20 -0.24
N PRO A 26 7.30 -0.71 -1.29
CA PRO A 26 6.66 -0.29 -2.53
C PRO A 26 6.18 -1.46 -3.40
N PHE A 27 6.70 -2.66 -3.14
CA PHE A 27 6.31 -3.88 -3.81
C PHE A 27 6.60 -5.09 -2.90
N LEU A 28 5.54 -5.79 -2.48
CA LEU A 28 5.64 -6.97 -1.64
C LEU A 28 5.03 -8.20 -2.32
N LYS A 29 5.63 -9.36 -2.05
CA LYS A 29 5.05 -10.68 -2.37
C LYS A 29 4.68 -11.47 -1.12
N ARG A 30 5.20 -11.06 0.04
CA ARG A 30 4.97 -11.67 1.34
C ARG A 30 4.62 -10.57 2.35
N ALA A 31 3.92 -10.96 3.41
CA ALA A 31 3.65 -10.05 4.52
C ALA A 31 4.98 -9.64 5.19
N ILE A 32 5.04 -8.40 5.68
CA ILE A 32 6.10 -7.98 6.59
C ILE A 32 5.91 -8.79 7.89
N PRO A 33 6.99 -9.34 8.50
CA PRO A 33 6.85 -10.14 9.71
C PRO A 33 6.41 -9.29 10.92
N GLU A 34 5.64 -9.91 11.82
CA GLU A 34 5.11 -9.26 13.04
C GLU A 34 6.19 -8.69 13.94
N SER A 35 7.34 -9.34 14.01
CA SER A 35 8.53 -8.86 14.71
C SER A 35 8.93 -7.43 14.31
N LEU A 36 8.61 -6.99 13.09
CA LEU A 36 8.90 -5.66 12.56
C LEU A 36 7.72 -4.70 12.71
N TRP A 37 6.56 -5.01 12.11
CA TRP A 37 5.45 -4.05 12.08
C TRP A 37 4.82 -3.78 13.44
N SER A 38 5.02 -4.66 14.43
CA SER A 38 4.58 -4.40 15.82
C SER A 38 5.46 -3.38 16.55
N ARG A 39 6.64 -3.04 16.02
CA ARG A 39 7.66 -2.23 16.70
C ARG A 39 8.11 -1.00 15.92
N GLN A 40 7.94 -1.00 14.61
CA GLN A 40 8.36 0.06 13.71
C GLN A 40 7.22 0.44 12.78
N LEU A 41 7.20 1.71 12.37
CA LEU A 41 6.27 2.14 11.34
C LEU A 41 6.63 1.49 10.00
N CYS A 42 5.80 0.54 9.58
CA CYS A 42 5.90 -0.12 8.28
C CYS A 42 4.76 0.35 7.39
N LEU A 43 5.10 0.92 6.24
CA LEU A 43 4.16 1.42 5.24
C LEU A 43 4.24 0.57 3.96
N ILE A 44 3.08 0.20 3.43
CA ILE A 44 2.91 -0.64 2.24
C ILE A 44 2.26 0.19 1.15
N VAL A 45 2.84 0.18 -0.05
CA VAL A 45 2.19 0.77 -1.23
C VAL A 45 1.29 -0.28 -1.87
N HIS A 46 -0.02 -0.10 -1.73
CA HIS A 46 -1.02 -0.94 -2.35
C HIS A 46 -1.50 -0.32 -3.67
N PRO A 47 -1.37 -0.98 -4.83
CA PRO A 47 -1.83 -0.46 -6.13
C PRO A 47 -3.35 -0.59 -6.29
N GLY A 48 -4.09 -0.15 -5.26
CA GLY A 48 -5.54 -0.17 -5.14
C GLY A 48 -6.05 1.15 -4.56
N ILE A 49 -7.26 1.53 -4.95
CA ILE A 49 -7.96 2.68 -4.39
C ILE A 49 -8.26 2.44 -2.90
N VAL A 50 -8.54 3.50 -2.15
CA VAL A 50 -8.90 3.42 -0.73
C VAL A 50 -9.99 2.36 -0.48
N GLY A 51 -9.72 1.46 0.45
CA GLY A 51 -10.57 0.32 0.83
C GLY A 51 -10.37 -0.95 0.01
N ASP A 52 -9.63 -0.90 -1.10
CA ASP A 52 -9.28 -2.07 -1.88
C ASP A 52 -8.30 -2.94 -1.08
N ARG A 53 -8.54 -4.26 -1.07
CA ARG A 53 -7.69 -5.21 -0.36
C ARG A 53 -7.46 -6.45 -1.19
N GLY A 54 -6.28 -7.04 -0.98
CA GLY A 54 -5.97 -8.36 -1.49
C GLY A 54 -5.09 -8.34 -2.73
N PRO A 55 -4.58 -9.51 -3.11
CA PRO A 55 -3.67 -9.63 -4.23
C PRO A 55 -4.45 -9.47 -5.55
N SER A 56 -3.84 -8.83 -6.55
CA SER A 56 -4.40 -8.58 -7.89
C SER A 56 -5.33 -7.35 -8.03
N ALA A 57 -5.20 -6.34 -7.17
CA ALA A 57 -5.92 -5.07 -7.23
C ALA A 57 -6.09 -4.50 -8.66
N LEU A 58 -4.98 -4.25 -9.37
CA LEU A 58 -5.01 -3.67 -10.71
C LEU A 58 -5.59 -4.62 -11.77
N ASP A 59 -5.44 -5.94 -11.59
CA ASP A 59 -6.08 -6.91 -12.49
C ASP A 59 -7.61 -6.85 -12.37
N TRP A 60 -8.13 -6.74 -11.14
CA TRP A 60 -9.56 -6.56 -10.89
C TRP A 60 -10.08 -5.23 -11.45
N ALA A 61 -9.35 -4.13 -11.25
CA ALA A 61 -9.72 -2.84 -11.80
C ALA A 61 -9.84 -2.86 -13.34
N ILE A 62 -8.91 -3.54 -14.01
CA ILE A 62 -8.95 -3.73 -15.47
C ILE A 62 -10.14 -4.63 -15.87
N GLN A 63 -10.31 -5.76 -15.20
CA GLN A 63 -11.36 -6.74 -15.54
C GLN A 63 -12.78 -6.20 -15.30
N SER A 64 -12.95 -5.35 -14.29
CA SER A 64 -14.21 -4.67 -13.98
C SER A 64 -14.45 -3.41 -14.81
N ASN A 65 -13.48 -3.03 -15.66
CA ASN A 65 -13.51 -1.81 -16.47
C ASN A 65 -13.79 -0.57 -15.60
N ALA A 66 -13.12 -0.48 -14.44
CA ALA A 66 -13.24 0.65 -13.53
C ALA A 66 -12.90 1.95 -14.27
N ALA A 67 -13.70 3.00 -14.07
CA ALA A 67 -13.46 4.31 -14.69
C ALA A 67 -12.34 5.11 -13.99
N GLU A 68 -12.14 4.85 -12.71
CA GLU A 68 -11.16 5.48 -11.84
C GLU A 68 -10.54 4.40 -10.95
N TRP A 69 -9.26 4.55 -10.65
CA TRP A 69 -8.53 3.70 -9.72
C TRP A 69 -7.60 4.55 -8.84
N GLY A 70 -6.71 3.92 -8.10
CA GLY A 70 -5.77 4.66 -7.26
C GLY A 70 -4.66 3.80 -6.67
N VAL A 71 -3.83 4.46 -5.88
CA VAL A 71 -2.82 3.86 -5.01
C VAL A 71 -3.10 4.31 -3.59
N THR A 72 -2.91 3.41 -2.63
CA THR A 72 -3.07 3.69 -1.20
C THR A 72 -1.80 3.29 -0.47
N VAL A 73 -1.29 4.15 0.40
CA VAL A 73 -0.23 3.82 1.36
C VAL A 73 -0.89 3.41 2.67
N LEU A 74 -0.66 2.17 3.07
CA LEU A 74 -1.28 1.54 4.23
C LEU A 74 -0.23 1.24 5.30
N GLN A 75 -0.60 1.35 6.57
CA GLN A 75 0.23 0.82 7.64
C GLN A 75 0.13 -0.72 7.68
N ALA A 76 1.25 -1.41 7.83
CA ALA A 76 1.24 -2.86 8.00
C ALA A 76 0.64 -3.23 9.36
N GLU A 77 -0.26 -4.23 9.34
CA GLU A 77 -0.86 -4.85 10.52
C GLU A 77 -1.05 -6.35 10.24
N ALA A 78 -1.63 -7.10 11.18
CA ALA A 78 -1.84 -8.54 11.05
C ALA A 78 -2.76 -8.92 9.87
N GLU A 79 -3.76 -8.09 9.54
CA GLU A 79 -4.64 -8.31 8.40
C GLU A 79 -4.09 -7.59 7.16
N MET A 80 -3.92 -8.34 6.07
CA MET A 80 -3.35 -7.86 4.81
C MET A 80 -4.21 -6.75 4.19
N ASP A 81 -3.54 -5.66 3.78
CA ASP A 81 -4.13 -4.46 3.18
C ASP A 81 -5.30 -3.84 4.00
N ALA A 82 -5.36 -4.09 5.30
CA ALA A 82 -6.46 -3.65 6.18
C ALA A 82 -6.07 -2.57 7.19
N GLY A 83 -4.78 -2.19 7.21
CA GLY A 83 -4.28 -1.19 8.13
C GLY A 83 -4.76 0.23 7.80
N PRO A 84 -4.53 1.19 8.72
CA PRO A 84 -4.84 2.59 8.50
C PRO A 84 -4.17 3.19 7.26
N VAL A 85 -4.89 4.05 6.56
CA VAL A 85 -4.44 4.80 5.38
C VAL A 85 -3.59 5.98 5.81
N TRP A 86 -2.40 6.07 5.22
CA TRP A 86 -1.42 7.13 5.42
C TRP A 86 -1.37 8.14 4.29
N GLY A 87 -1.75 7.75 3.09
CA GLY A 87 -1.80 8.59 1.90
C GLY A 87 -2.50 7.85 0.77
N SER A 88 -3.05 8.57 -0.19
CA SER A 88 -3.72 7.97 -1.34
C SER A 88 -3.83 8.95 -2.49
N GLU A 89 -3.70 8.45 -3.71
CA GLU A 89 -3.89 9.24 -4.92
C GLU A 89 -4.73 8.45 -5.92
N THR A 90 -5.71 9.11 -6.54
CA THR A 90 -6.59 8.50 -7.56
C THR A 90 -6.21 8.95 -8.96
N PHE A 91 -6.60 8.16 -9.96
CA PHE A 91 -6.36 8.49 -11.36
C PHE A 91 -7.43 7.87 -12.27
N PRO A 92 -7.73 8.51 -13.43
CA PRO A 92 -8.61 7.93 -14.42
C PRO A 92 -7.97 6.68 -15.05
N MET A 93 -8.77 5.64 -15.22
CA MET A 93 -8.33 4.40 -15.87
C MET A 93 -8.38 4.54 -17.39
N ARG A 94 -7.31 4.10 -18.06
CA ARG A 94 -7.26 4.00 -19.52
C ARG A 94 -7.42 2.55 -19.97
N PRO A 95 -7.97 2.30 -21.18
CA PRO A 95 -7.99 0.97 -21.78
C PRO A 95 -6.58 0.59 -22.26
N ALA A 96 -5.75 0.11 -21.34
CA ALA A 96 -4.34 -0.18 -21.57
C ALA A 96 -3.90 -1.48 -20.91
N LYS A 97 -2.74 -2.00 -21.33
CA LYS A 97 -2.12 -3.17 -20.69
C LYS A 97 -1.79 -2.85 -19.23
N LYS A 98 -1.93 -3.84 -18.34
CA LYS A 98 -1.56 -3.73 -16.91
C LYS A 98 -0.17 -3.13 -16.70
N SER A 99 0.82 -3.59 -17.45
CA SER A 99 2.20 -3.08 -17.34
C SER A 99 2.34 -1.62 -17.76
N SER A 100 1.48 -1.11 -18.65
CA SER A 100 1.46 0.30 -19.02
C SER A 100 0.86 1.14 -17.90
N LEU A 101 -0.27 0.72 -17.33
CA LEU A 101 -0.89 1.41 -16.19
C LEU A 101 0.07 1.45 -15.00
N TYR A 102 0.75 0.32 -14.72
CA TYR A 102 1.67 0.22 -13.61
C TYR A 102 2.86 1.21 -13.71
N ARG A 103 3.42 1.37 -14.92
CA ARG A 103 4.60 2.21 -15.17
C ARG A 103 4.30 3.69 -15.32
N ASN A 104 3.03 4.06 -15.48
CA ASN A 104 2.61 5.46 -15.63
C ASN A 104 1.74 5.83 -14.43
N GLU A 105 0.43 5.71 -14.54
CA GLU A 105 -0.53 6.22 -13.56
C GLU A 105 -0.27 5.70 -12.14
N VAL A 106 -0.02 4.40 -11.99
CA VAL A 106 0.25 3.80 -10.67
C VAL A 106 1.56 4.29 -10.09
N THR A 107 2.61 4.47 -10.90
CA THR A 107 3.91 4.94 -10.40
C THR A 107 3.83 6.40 -9.94
N GLU A 108 3.16 7.26 -10.73
CA GLU A 108 2.96 8.67 -10.36
C GLU A 108 2.07 8.80 -9.10
N ALA A 109 0.97 8.06 -9.05
CA ALA A 109 0.08 8.04 -7.89
C ALA A 109 0.77 7.46 -6.65
N ALA A 110 1.60 6.43 -6.81
CA ALA A 110 2.40 5.88 -5.71
C ALA A 110 3.39 6.90 -5.17
N LEU A 111 4.07 7.66 -6.03
CA LEU A 111 4.97 8.71 -5.58
C LEU A 111 4.23 9.79 -4.78
N ALA A 112 3.10 10.27 -5.30
CA ALA A 112 2.27 11.26 -4.62
C ALA A 112 1.79 10.77 -3.24
N ALA A 113 1.23 9.56 -3.18
CA ALA A 113 0.72 8.98 -1.94
C ALA A 113 1.84 8.67 -0.92
N VAL A 114 3.03 8.29 -1.39
CA VAL A 114 4.20 8.06 -0.52
C VAL A 114 4.71 9.38 0.07
N LEU A 115 4.83 10.44 -0.74
CA LEU A 115 5.23 11.76 -0.24
C LEU A 115 4.23 12.27 0.80
N GLU A 116 2.94 12.17 0.49
CA GLU A 116 1.86 12.54 1.42
C GLU A 116 1.96 11.76 2.75
N ALA A 117 2.21 10.46 2.69
CA ALA A 117 2.39 9.62 3.88
C ALA A 117 3.63 10.00 4.69
N LEU A 118 4.77 10.27 4.04
CA LEU A 118 6.01 10.63 4.71
C LEU A 118 5.93 12.01 5.37
N ASP A 119 5.27 12.99 4.73
CA ASP A 119 5.06 14.33 5.28
C ASP A 119 4.26 14.31 6.61
N ARG A 120 3.49 13.24 6.85
CA ARG A 120 2.67 13.05 8.06
C ARG A 120 3.41 12.39 9.22
N VAL A 121 4.60 11.83 8.99
CA VAL A 121 5.31 11.02 9.99
C VAL A 121 5.64 11.82 11.25
N ASP A 122 6.09 13.06 11.10
CA ASP A 122 6.45 13.91 12.25
C ASP A 122 5.22 14.36 13.05
N ASP A 123 4.12 14.69 12.37
CA ASP A 123 2.85 15.02 13.02
C ASP A 123 2.22 13.82 13.72
N TRP A 124 2.34 12.62 13.13
CA TRP A 124 1.92 11.37 13.76
C TRP A 124 2.73 11.07 15.03
N ARG A 125 4.06 11.17 14.95
CA ARG A 125 4.97 10.98 16.10
C ARG A 125 4.68 11.96 17.24
N ALA A 126 4.28 13.18 16.89
CA ALA A 126 3.89 14.21 17.85
C ALA A 126 2.42 14.12 18.30
N GLY A 127 1.63 13.17 17.79
CA GLY A 127 0.21 13.00 18.12
C GLY A 127 -0.71 14.10 17.57
N ARG A 128 -0.25 14.91 16.60
CA ARG A 128 -1.03 15.97 15.95
C ARG A 128 -1.89 15.47 14.80
N TRP A 129 -1.57 14.29 14.28
CA TRP A 129 -2.27 13.65 13.17
C TRP A 129 -2.37 12.13 13.40
N GLN A 130 -3.40 11.50 12.85
CA GLN A 130 -3.58 10.04 12.91
C GLN A 130 -3.99 9.49 11.55
N PRO A 131 -3.47 8.30 11.16
CA PRO A 131 -3.88 7.66 9.93
C PRO A 131 -5.32 7.18 10.02
N ARG A 132 -6.01 7.21 8.89
CA ARG A 132 -7.44 6.90 8.85
C ARG A 132 -7.65 5.40 8.71
N ARG A 133 -8.32 4.77 9.67
CA ARG A 133 -8.86 3.42 9.45
C ARG A 133 -10.13 3.49 8.62
N VAL A 134 -10.13 2.77 7.50
CA VAL A 134 -11.27 2.69 6.59
C VAL A 134 -12.18 1.53 6.97
N GLN A 135 -13.48 1.79 7.08
CA GLN A 135 -14.48 0.75 7.33
C GLN A 135 -15.29 0.45 6.06
N PRO A 136 -15.73 -0.80 5.87
CA PRO A 136 -16.70 -1.13 4.82
C PRO A 136 -17.97 -0.28 4.99
N GLY A 137 -18.35 0.46 3.95
CA GLY A 137 -19.55 1.31 3.95
C GLY A 137 -19.29 2.80 4.19
N ASP A 138 -18.06 3.22 4.42
CA ASP A 138 -17.66 4.63 4.37
C ASP A 138 -18.04 5.22 2.98
N GLY A 139 -18.76 6.34 2.95
CA GLY A 139 -19.38 6.86 1.72
C GLY A 139 -18.42 7.31 0.62
N ASP A 140 -17.16 7.55 0.96
CA ASP A 140 -16.07 7.92 0.05
C ASP A 140 -15.18 6.74 -0.35
N VAL A 141 -15.47 5.53 0.16
CA VAL A 141 -14.67 4.33 -0.05
C VAL A 141 -15.29 3.50 -1.16
N ARG A 142 -14.51 3.28 -2.22
CA ARG A 142 -14.94 2.54 -3.42
C ARG A 142 -14.30 1.16 -3.55
N GLY A 143 -13.20 0.91 -2.83
CA GLY A 143 -12.53 -0.38 -2.82
C GLY A 143 -13.22 -1.39 -1.90
N GLY A 144 -12.81 -2.65 -2.03
CA GLY A 144 -13.22 -3.73 -1.14
C GLY A 144 -12.26 -4.90 -1.20
N LEU A 145 -12.51 -5.94 -0.39
CA LEU A 145 -11.71 -7.16 -0.43
C LEU A 145 -11.97 -7.94 -1.73
N GLN A 146 -10.90 -8.17 -2.50
CA GLN A 146 -10.92 -9.00 -3.70
C GLN A 146 -10.04 -10.23 -3.53
N PRO A 147 -10.47 -11.42 -4.00
CA PRO A 147 -9.65 -12.62 -3.95
C PRO A 147 -8.54 -12.58 -4.99
N LEU A 148 -7.51 -13.42 -4.83
CA LEU A 148 -6.48 -13.62 -5.86
C LEU A 148 -7.14 -13.98 -7.20
N MET A 149 -6.84 -13.19 -8.24
CA MET A 149 -7.32 -13.49 -9.58
C MET A 149 -6.59 -14.72 -10.13
N ARG A 150 -7.34 -15.77 -10.44
CA ARG A 150 -6.80 -16.97 -11.10
C ARG A 150 -6.81 -16.75 -12.60
N GLN A 151 -5.67 -17.00 -13.25
CA GLN A 151 -5.63 -17.08 -14.70
C GLN A 151 -6.39 -18.34 -15.15
N ALA A 152 -7.25 -18.19 -16.16
CA ALA A 152 -7.98 -19.29 -16.78
C ALA A 152 -7.10 -20.07 -17.75
#